data_AF-A0A818ZE63-F1
#
_entry.id   AF-A0A818ZE63-F1
#
_cell.length_a   1.000
_cell.length_b   1.000
_cell.length_c   1.000
_cell.angle_alpha   90.00
_cell.angle_beta   90.00
_cell.angle_gamma   90.00
#
_symmetry.space_group_name_H-M   'P 1'
#
loop_
_entity.id
_entity.type
_entity.pdbx_description
1 polymer ?
#
loop_
_entity_poly.entity_id
_entity_poly.type
_entity_poly.pdbx_seq_one_letter_code
_entity_poly.pdbx_strand_id
1 'polypeptide(L)'
;MPADEYAKQQLIDTCEKYYCNSKHDLIMIERFRATFKPEDAIKWYTTNCFLFRLLNRALRTEDVNLLFAFRFYIIVLCKALANEKQKLSSNTDLKLFRGQKMAVTEFESLQKRIGSFITTNGFLSTQALTLYNSVEREDDTQYMEDNLTQLVMHELMNMRDTTS
;
A
#
# COMPACT_ATOMS: atom_id res chain seq x y z
N MET A 1 1.48 -8.70 17.13
CA MET A 1 0.54 -7.70 17.68
C MET A 1 -0.87 -8.06 17.23
N PRO A 2 -1.90 -8.02 18.08
CA PRO A 2 -3.27 -8.30 17.68
C PRO A 2 -3.88 -7.11 16.90
N ALA A 3 -4.71 -7.43 15.90
CA ALA A 3 -5.58 -6.48 15.21
C ALA A 3 -7.00 -6.66 15.76
N ASP A 4 -7.24 -6.09 16.93
CA ASP A 4 -8.52 -6.12 17.65
C ASP A 4 -9.27 -4.78 17.53
N GLU A 5 -10.49 -4.73 18.06
CA GLU A 5 -11.31 -3.51 18.06
C GLU A 5 -10.65 -2.35 18.80
N TYR A 6 -9.86 -2.63 19.84
CA TYR A 6 -9.09 -1.60 20.54
C TYR A 6 -8.04 -0.95 19.61
N ALA A 7 -7.31 -1.76 18.84
CA ALA A 7 -6.38 -1.27 17.84
C ALA A 7 -7.07 -0.47 16.73
N LYS A 8 -8.26 -0.90 16.31
CA LYS A 8 -9.09 -0.15 15.35
C LYS A 8 -9.53 1.20 15.91
N GLN A 9 -9.98 1.25 17.16
CA GLN A 9 -10.37 2.51 17.79
C GLN A 9 -9.18 3.48 17.92
N GLN A 10 -8.01 2.98 18.35
CA GLN A 10 -6.80 3.80 18.44
C GLN A 10 -6.37 4.38 17.08
N LEU A 11 -6.47 3.61 16.00
CA LEU A 11 -6.25 4.11 14.64
C LEU A 11 -7.18 5.29 14.35
N ILE A 12 -8.47 5.14 14.64
CA ILE A 12 -9.47 6.15 14.33
C ILE A 12 -9.23 7.42 15.15
N ASP A 13 -9.05 7.29 16.47
CA ASP A 13 -8.79 8.43 17.37
C ASP A 13 -7.53 9.21 16.94
N THR A 14 -6.49 8.48 16.52
CA THR A 14 -5.26 9.07 15.98
C THR A 14 -5.53 9.87 14.71
N CYS A 15 -6.36 9.33 13.81
CA CYS A 15 -6.73 10.00 12.57
C CYS A 15 -7.60 11.24 12.81
N GLU A 16 -8.59 11.16 13.70
CA GLU A 16 -9.47 12.29 14.06
C GLU A 16 -8.65 13.44 14.65
N LYS A 17 -7.71 13.12 15.55
CA LYS A 17 -6.80 14.11 16.14
C LYS A 17 -5.91 14.76 15.09
N TYR A 18 -5.36 13.98 14.16
CA TYR A 18 -4.47 14.49 13.11
C TYR A 18 -5.23 15.34 12.08
N TYR A 19 -6.45 14.95 11.71
CA TYR A 19 -7.28 15.59 10.69
C TYR A 19 -8.37 16.51 11.26
N CYS A 20 -8.25 16.97 12.51
CA CYS A 20 -9.27 17.76 13.20
C CYS A 20 -9.71 19.04 12.45
N ASN A 21 -8.82 19.60 11.62
CA ASN A 21 -9.08 20.80 10.82
C ASN A 21 -9.62 20.50 9.41
N SER A 22 -9.77 19.22 9.03
CA SER A 22 -10.22 18.78 7.71
C SER A 22 -11.60 18.14 7.78
N LYS A 23 -12.66 18.92 7.53
CA LYS A 23 -14.04 18.42 7.51
C LYS A 23 -14.21 17.23 6.56
N HIS A 24 -13.58 17.29 5.39
CA HIS A 24 -13.61 16.21 4.40
C HIS A 24 -13.03 14.90 4.97
N ASP A 25 -11.87 14.98 5.63
CA ASP A 25 -11.22 13.80 6.16
C ASP A 25 -11.97 13.24 7.37
N LEU A 26 -12.55 14.09 8.23
CA LEU A 26 -13.42 13.66 9.32
C LEU A 26 -14.64 12.86 8.82
N ILE A 27 -15.29 13.30 7.73
CA ILE A 27 -16.39 12.55 7.10
C ILE A 27 -15.90 11.19 6.60
N MET A 28 -14.73 11.13 5.97
CA MET A 28 -14.15 9.88 5.48
C MET A 28 -13.73 8.94 6.62
N ILE A 29 -13.25 9.48 7.74
CA ILE A 29 -12.93 8.73 8.95
C ILE A 29 -14.20 8.12 9.55
N GLU A 30 -15.29 8.88 9.64
CA GLU A 30 -16.56 8.36 10.16
C GLU A 30 -17.14 7.28 9.23
N ARG A 31 -17.03 7.48 7.91
CA ARG A 31 -17.39 6.44 6.94
C ARG A 31 -16.57 5.17 7.14
N PHE A 32 -15.25 5.31 7.34
CA PHE A 32 -14.39 4.18 7.65
C PHE A 32 -14.81 3.49 8.95
N ARG A 33 -15.08 4.24 10.02
CA ARG A 33 -15.56 3.71 11.31
C ARG A 33 -16.81 2.83 11.12
N ALA A 34 -17.80 3.33 10.39
CA ALA A 34 -19.10 2.69 10.22
C ALA A 34 -19.10 1.53 9.20
N THR A 35 -18.31 1.62 8.13
CA THR A 35 -18.44 0.70 6.98
C THR A 35 -17.19 -0.13 6.70
N PHE A 36 -16.09 0.04 7.45
CA PHE A 36 -14.87 -0.71 7.17
C PHE A 36 -15.06 -2.22 7.37
N LYS A 37 -14.67 -2.98 6.35
CA LYS A 37 -14.56 -4.44 6.39
C LYS A 37 -13.17 -4.87 5.93
N PRO A 38 -12.58 -5.96 6.48
CA PRO A 38 -11.26 -6.43 6.09
C PRO A 38 -11.09 -6.71 4.59
N GLU A 39 -12.16 -7.11 3.90
CA GLU A 39 -12.17 -7.40 2.47
C GLU A 39 -11.97 -6.14 1.62
N ASP A 40 -12.35 -4.97 2.14
CA ASP A 40 -12.20 -3.67 1.48
C ASP A 40 -10.83 -3.01 1.75
N ALA A 41 -9.92 -3.68 2.47
CA ALA A 41 -8.66 -3.08 2.89
C ALA A 41 -7.78 -2.60 1.72
N ILE A 42 -7.71 -3.34 0.62
CA ILE A 42 -6.95 -2.90 -0.55
C ILE A 42 -7.59 -1.65 -1.15
N LYS A 43 -8.93 -1.62 -1.28
CA LYS A 43 -9.69 -0.48 -1.80
C LYS A 43 -9.50 0.78 -0.97
N TRP A 44 -9.54 0.67 0.36
CA TRP A 44 -9.30 1.81 1.24
C TRP A 44 -7.86 2.32 1.14
N TYR A 45 -6.89 1.43 0.89
CA TYR A 45 -5.49 1.81 0.73
C TYR A 45 -5.24 2.49 -0.63
N THR A 46 -5.88 2.04 -1.70
CA THR A 46 -5.70 2.63 -3.03
C THR A 46 -6.53 3.90 -3.24
N THR A 47 -7.59 4.09 -2.46
CA THR A 47 -8.35 5.34 -2.44
C THR A 47 -7.52 6.47 -1.83
N ASN A 48 -7.41 7.61 -2.52
CA ASN A 48 -6.73 8.80 -2.01
C ASN A 48 -7.52 9.45 -0.85
N CYS A 49 -7.48 8.83 0.32
CA CYS A 49 -8.14 9.27 1.55
C CYS A 49 -7.14 9.47 2.70
N PHE A 50 -7.66 9.85 3.87
CA PHE A 50 -6.88 10.07 5.09
C PHE A 50 -5.95 8.88 5.39
N LEU A 51 -6.44 7.66 5.17
CA LEU A 51 -5.76 6.42 5.54
C LEU A 51 -4.53 6.18 4.69
N PHE A 52 -4.66 6.28 3.37
CA PHE A 52 -3.54 6.20 2.43
C PHE A 52 -2.47 7.25 2.76
N ARG A 53 -2.88 8.51 2.95
CA ARG A 53 -1.93 9.62 3.15
C ARG A 53 -1.18 9.53 4.46
N LEU A 54 -1.87 9.25 5.58
CA LEU A 54 -1.24 9.23 6.89
C LEU A 54 -0.40 7.96 7.09
N LEU A 55 -0.85 6.80 6.60
CA LEU A 55 -0.06 5.57 6.65
C LEU A 55 1.22 5.70 5.81
N ASN A 56 1.14 6.18 4.57
CA ASN A 56 2.33 6.38 3.73
C ASN A 56 3.27 7.45 4.27
N ARG A 57 2.76 8.42 5.03
CA ARG A 57 3.61 9.35 5.77
C ARG A 57 4.36 8.60 6.88
N ALA A 58 3.65 7.86 7.74
CA ALA A 58 4.24 7.13 8.84
C ALA A 58 5.32 6.13 8.39
N LEU A 59 5.07 5.42 7.29
CA LEU A 59 6.01 4.50 6.65
C LEU A 59 7.28 5.22 6.16
N ARG A 60 7.13 6.34 5.45
CA ARG A 60 8.28 7.10 4.91
C ARG A 60 9.12 7.77 5.99
N THR A 61 8.51 8.16 7.10
CA THR A 61 9.21 8.82 8.21
C THR A 61 9.60 7.87 9.34
N GLU A 62 9.34 6.56 9.17
CA GLU A 62 9.56 5.53 10.19
C GLU A 62 8.97 5.93 11.56
N ASP A 63 7.80 6.58 11.56
CA ASP A 63 7.17 7.05 12.80
C ASP A 63 6.57 5.86 13.55
N VAL A 64 7.36 5.32 14.48
CA VAL A 64 7.01 4.12 15.25
C VAL A 64 5.68 4.28 15.99
N ASN A 65 5.38 5.48 16.49
CA ASN A 65 4.14 5.74 17.23
C ASN A 65 2.93 5.70 16.30
N LEU A 66 3.03 6.35 15.12
CA LEU A 66 1.98 6.28 14.11
C LEU A 66 1.84 4.85 13.56
N LEU A 67 2.94 4.15 13.28
CA LEU A 67 2.89 2.77 12.80
C LEU A 67 2.23 1.84 13.83
N PHE A 68 2.49 2.05 15.12
CA PHE A 68 1.82 1.32 16.19
C PHE A 68 0.32 1.63 16.25
N ALA A 69 -0.09 2.89 16.11
CA ALA A 69 -1.50 3.25 16.01
C ALA A 69 -2.18 2.63 14.77
N PHE A 70 -1.45 2.51 13.67
CA PHE A 70 -1.92 1.92 12.42
C PHE A 70 -1.84 0.39 12.36
N ARG A 71 -1.36 -0.28 13.42
CA ARG A 71 -1.12 -1.73 13.44
C ARG A 71 -2.32 -2.56 13.01
N PHE A 72 -3.54 -2.14 13.38
CA PHE A 72 -4.78 -2.80 12.98
C PHE A 72 -4.86 -2.88 11.46
N TYR A 73 -4.75 -1.72 10.80
CA TYR A 73 -4.92 -1.63 9.36
C TYR A 73 -3.75 -2.25 8.60
N ILE A 74 -2.52 -2.09 9.09
CA ILE A 74 -1.33 -2.72 8.48
C ILE A 74 -1.50 -4.24 8.46
N ILE A 75 -1.88 -4.86 9.58
CA ILE A 75 -2.08 -6.31 9.66
C ILE A 75 -3.17 -6.76 8.70
N VAL A 76 -4.31 -6.05 8.66
CA VAL A 76 -5.43 -6.39 7.78
C VAL A 76 -5.02 -6.24 6.31
N LEU A 77 -4.33 -5.16 5.94
CA LEU A 77 -3.84 -4.92 4.59
C LEU A 77 -2.83 -6.00 4.16
N CYS A 78 -1.85 -6.32 5.00
CA CYS A 78 -0.87 -7.38 4.70
C CYS A 78 -1.55 -8.74 4.46
N LYS A 79 -2.59 -9.08 5.23
CA LYS A 79 -3.39 -10.31 5.00
C LYS A 79 -4.13 -10.27 3.67
N ALA A 80 -4.80 -9.16 3.35
CA ALA A 80 -5.50 -9.01 2.09
C ALA A 80 -4.54 -9.15 0.89
N LEU A 81 -3.36 -8.52 0.97
CA LEU A 81 -2.34 -8.62 -0.08
C LEU A 81 -1.74 -10.02 -0.20
N ALA A 82 -1.53 -10.72 0.92
CA ALA A 82 -1.07 -12.11 0.90
C ALA A 82 -2.09 -13.03 0.21
N ASN A 83 -3.38 -12.79 0.44
CA ASN A 83 -4.45 -13.54 -0.23
C ASN A 83 -4.50 -13.25 -1.73
N GLU A 84 -4.37 -11.99 -2.17
CA GLU A 84 -4.27 -11.66 -3.59
C GLU A 84 -3.02 -12.27 -4.23
N LYS A 85 -1.89 -12.30 -3.51
CA LYS A 85 -0.67 -12.97 -3.96
C LYS A 85 -0.87 -14.47 -4.20
N GLN A 86 -1.67 -15.15 -3.37
CA GLN A 86 -1.96 -16.58 -3.58
C GLN A 86 -2.81 -16.86 -4.81
N LYS A 87 -3.61 -15.89 -5.27
CA LYS A 87 -4.40 -16.01 -6.50
C LYS A 87 -3.54 -15.86 -7.76
N LEU A 88 -2.40 -15.16 -7.66
CA LEU A 88 -1.43 -15.08 -8.74
C LEU A 88 -0.72 -16.43 -8.88
N SER A 89 -0.68 -16.98 -10.10
CA SER A 89 0.04 -18.23 -10.33
C SER A 89 1.54 -18.02 -10.04
N SER A 90 2.16 -19.03 -9.41
CA SER A 90 3.54 -18.98 -8.92
C SER A 90 4.61 -18.75 -10.01
N ASN A 91 4.22 -18.76 -11.28
CA ASN A 91 5.11 -18.68 -12.45
C ASN A 91 4.87 -17.44 -13.34
N THR A 92 4.19 -16.41 -12.84
CA THR A 92 3.97 -15.19 -13.65
C THR A 92 5.06 -14.16 -13.39
N ASP A 93 5.95 -13.97 -14.35
CA ASP A 93 6.86 -12.83 -14.38
C ASP A 93 6.06 -11.56 -14.73
N LEU A 94 5.86 -10.70 -13.74
CA LEU A 94 5.16 -9.43 -13.91
C LEU A 94 6.15 -8.29 -14.10
N LYS A 95 6.06 -7.61 -15.24
CA LYS A 95 6.75 -6.34 -15.46
C LYS A 95 5.89 -5.19 -14.98
N LEU A 96 6.33 -4.54 -13.90
CA LEU A 96 5.62 -3.46 -13.22
C LEU A 96 6.41 -2.16 -13.33
N PHE A 97 5.69 -1.04 -13.36
CA PHE A 97 6.26 0.30 -13.47
C PHE A 97 5.73 1.20 -12.38
N ARG A 98 6.60 2.08 -11.89
CA ARG A 98 6.24 3.15 -10.96
C ARG A 98 7.07 4.39 -11.25
N GLY A 99 6.39 5.52 -11.39
CA GLY A 99 7.05 6.82 -11.38
C GLY A 99 7.50 7.19 -9.98
N GLN A 100 8.75 7.65 -9.84
CA GLN A 100 9.31 8.15 -8.59
C GLN A 100 9.92 9.53 -8.82
N LYS A 101 9.44 10.54 -8.08
CA LYS A 101 10.10 11.84 -8.03
C LYS A 101 11.30 11.73 -7.10
N MET A 102 12.46 12.19 -7.54
CA MET A 102 13.69 12.14 -6.76
C MET A 102 14.61 13.31 -7.07
N ALA A 103 15.52 13.62 -6.15
CA ALA A 103 16.53 14.64 -6.37
C ALA A 103 17.60 14.14 -7.34
N VAL A 104 18.21 15.04 -8.13
CA VAL A 104 19.29 14.67 -9.06
C VAL A 104 20.45 14.00 -8.33
N THR A 105 20.82 14.51 -7.16
CA THR A 105 21.89 13.94 -6.31
C THR A 105 21.58 12.53 -5.82
N GLU A 106 20.30 12.25 -5.54
CA GLU A 106 19.83 10.90 -5.15
C GLU A 106 19.92 9.95 -6.34
N PHE A 107 19.49 10.39 -7.52
CA PHE A 107 19.60 9.63 -8.76
C PHE A 107 21.06 9.29 -9.11
N GLU A 108 21.97 10.27 -9.04
CA GLU A 108 23.40 10.06 -9.26
C GLU A 108 23.99 9.07 -8.24
N SER A 109 23.53 9.12 -6.98
CA SER A 109 23.95 8.18 -5.94
C SER A 109 23.49 6.76 -6.23
N LEU A 110 22.30 6.58 -6.80
CA LEU A 110 21.80 5.27 -7.25
C LEU A 110 22.58 4.75 -8.47
N GLN A 111 22.93 5.61 -9.43
CA GLN A 111 23.74 5.23 -10.59
C GLN A 111 25.12 4.67 -10.18
N LYS A 112 25.70 5.19 -9.09
CA LYS A 112 26.97 4.68 -8.55
C LYS A 112 26.85 3.35 -7.81
N ARG A 113 25.62 2.88 -7.54
CA ARG A 113 25.32 1.67 -6.75
C ARG A 113 24.66 0.56 -7.58
N ILE A 114 24.85 0.56 -8.90
CA ILE A 114 24.39 -0.53 -9.77
C ILE A 114 24.93 -1.87 -9.25
N GLY A 115 24.05 -2.87 -9.13
CA GLY A 115 24.35 -4.18 -8.54
C GLY A 115 24.11 -4.27 -7.02
N SER A 116 23.72 -3.19 -6.35
CA SER A 116 23.31 -3.21 -4.94
C SER A 116 21.81 -3.51 -4.77
N PHE A 117 21.42 -3.91 -3.56
CA PHE A 117 20.01 -4.06 -3.18
C PHE A 117 19.39 -2.72 -2.76
N ILE A 118 18.11 -2.56 -3.05
CA ILE A 118 17.28 -1.43 -2.59
C ILE A 118 16.21 -2.00 -1.67
N THR A 119 16.04 -1.40 -0.50
CA THR A 119 14.95 -1.70 0.42
C THR A 119 14.01 -0.50 0.47
N THR A 120 12.71 -0.78 0.56
CA THR A 120 11.69 0.28 0.64
C THR A 120 10.96 0.22 1.98
N ASN A 121 10.73 1.38 2.59
CA ASN A 121 10.13 1.48 3.91
C ASN A 121 8.59 1.45 3.89
N GLY A 122 7.98 0.84 2.88
CA GLY A 122 6.52 0.84 2.75
C GLY A 122 6.00 0.10 1.53
N PHE A 123 4.70 0.22 1.29
CA PHE A 123 4.08 -0.50 0.19
C PHE A 123 4.29 0.20 -1.16
N LEU A 124 4.47 -0.60 -2.22
CA LEU A 124 4.65 -0.08 -3.56
C LEU A 124 3.37 -0.14 -4.40
N SER A 125 2.81 1.01 -4.76
CA SER A 125 1.79 1.14 -5.80
C SER A 125 2.47 1.14 -7.17
N THR A 126 2.09 0.18 -8.02
CA THR A 126 2.69 -0.02 -9.34
C THR A 126 1.62 -0.22 -10.40
N GLN A 127 1.98 0.01 -11.66
CA GLN A 127 1.15 -0.25 -12.82
C GLN A 127 1.75 -1.41 -13.62
N ALA A 128 0.93 -2.39 -13.98
CA ALA A 128 1.36 -3.47 -14.85
C ALA A 128 1.37 -3.01 -16.31
N LEU A 129 2.38 -3.45 -17.08
CA LEU A 129 2.46 -3.17 -18.52
C LEU A 129 1.59 -4.11 -19.37
N THR A 130 0.70 -4.89 -18.76
CA THR A 130 -0.10 -5.93 -19.45
C THR A 130 -0.94 -5.41 -20.62
N LEU A 131 -1.09 -4.09 -20.79
CA LEU A 131 -1.87 -3.45 -21.86
C LEU A 131 -1.16 -3.28 -23.21
N TYR A 132 0.13 -3.64 -23.39
CA TYR A 132 0.78 -3.48 -24.70
C TYR A 132 0.82 -4.75 -25.57
N ASN A 133 0.64 -5.93 -24.98
CA ASN A 133 0.72 -7.20 -25.71
C ASN A 133 -0.66 -7.82 -26.04
N SER A 134 -1.77 -7.15 -25.72
CA SER A 134 -3.13 -7.62 -25.97
C SER A 134 -3.94 -6.74 -26.94
N VAL A 135 -3.30 -5.84 -27.70
CA VAL A 135 -3.95 -5.06 -28.79
C VAL A 135 -4.22 -5.92 -30.03
N GLU A 136 -4.64 -7.17 -29.85
CA GLU A 136 -5.18 -8.02 -30.93
C GLU A 136 -6.47 -8.75 -30.53
N ARG A 137 -7.16 -8.36 -29.46
CA ARG A 137 -8.55 -8.82 -29.26
C ARG A 137 -9.45 -7.66 -28.88
N GLU A 138 -10.36 -7.37 -29.81
CA GLU A 138 -11.50 -6.49 -29.66
C GLU A 138 -12.43 -6.99 -28.54
N ASP A 139 -13.15 -6.03 -27.97
CA ASP A 139 -14.04 -6.11 -26.82
C ASP A 139 -13.36 -6.34 -25.47
N ASP A 140 -13.28 -5.27 -24.66
CA ASP A 140 -13.94 -5.26 -23.36
C ASP A 140 -13.62 -3.98 -22.57
N THR A 141 -14.57 -3.04 -22.59
CA THR A 141 -14.62 -1.88 -21.68
C THR A 141 -14.77 -2.28 -20.20
N GLN A 142 -15.10 -3.55 -19.93
CA GLN A 142 -15.27 -4.12 -18.59
C GLN A 142 -13.93 -4.47 -17.91
N TYR A 143 -12.88 -4.80 -18.68
CA TYR A 143 -11.58 -5.23 -18.14
C TYR A 143 -10.73 -4.08 -17.56
N MET A 144 -11.10 -2.83 -17.81
CA MET A 144 -10.38 -1.66 -17.30
C MET A 144 -10.71 -1.36 -15.83
N GLU A 145 -11.87 -1.77 -15.32
CA GLU A 145 -12.19 -1.65 -13.89
C GLU A 145 -11.46 -2.71 -13.05
N ASP A 146 -11.25 -3.92 -13.58
CA ASP A 146 -10.53 -4.99 -12.87
C ASP A 146 -9.01 -4.75 -12.78
N ASN A 147 -8.45 -3.99 -13.71
CA ASN A 147 -7.01 -3.63 -13.74
C ASN A 147 -6.63 -2.45 -12.84
N LEU A 148 -7.60 -1.75 -12.24
CA LEU A 148 -7.34 -0.75 -11.19
C LEU A 148 -6.97 -1.36 -9.84
N THR A 149 -6.98 -2.70 -9.75
CA THR A 149 -6.31 -3.48 -8.70
C THR A 149 -4.79 -3.37 -8.86
N GLN A 150 -4.27 -2.14 -8.84
CA GLN A 150 -2.85 -1.83 -8.78
C GLN A 150 -2.26 -2.64 -7.64
N LEU A 151 -1.46 -3.62 -8.01
CA LEU A 151 -0.79 -4.53 -7.12
C LEU A 151 0.04 -3.70 -6.13
N VAL A 152 -0.47 -3.57 -4.91
CA VAL A 152 0.25 -2.99 -3.78
C VAL A 152 1.21 -4.07 -3.32
N MET A 153 2.41 -4.11 -3.90
CA MET A 153 3.39 -5.11 -3.49
C MET A 153 3.95 -4.73 -2.11
N HIS A 154 3.85 -5.69 -1.19
CA HIS A 154 4.43 -5.66 0.13
C HIS A 154 5.83 -6.28 0.09
N GLU A 155 6.87 -5.48 0.30
CA GLU A 155 8.16 -5.96 0.81
C GLU A 155 8.33 -5.51 2.26
N LEU A 156 7.63 -6.16 3.19
CA LEU A 156 8.03 -6.13 4.61
C LEU A 156 7.89 -7.51 5.22
N MET A 157 8.66 -8.49 4.75
CA MET A 157 9.13 -9.64 5.53
C MET A 157 10.20 -10.40 4.73
N ASN A 158 11.41 -9.85 4.65
CA ASN A 158 12.65 -10.60 4.34
C ASN A 158 13.84 -9.97 5.09
N MET A 159 13.65 -9.68 6.38
CA MET A 159 14.75 -9.38 7.33
C MET A 159 14.65 -10.24 8.60
N ARG A 160 14.39 -11.53 8.43
CA ARG A 160 14.76 -12.58 9.39
C ARG A 160 15.07 -13.84 8.61
N ASP A 161 16.27 -13.89 8.05
CA ASP A 161 17.06 -15.10 7.81
C ASP A 161 18.48 -14.67 7.42
N THR A 162 19.10 -13.86 8.28
CA THR A 162 20.55 -13.66 8.30
C THR A 162 21.00 -13.48 9.75
N THR A 163 20.91 -14.57 10.51
CA THR A 163 21.90 -14.85 11.56
C THR A 163 22.32 -16.30 11.39
N SER A 164 23.59 -16.45 11.01
CA SER A 164 24.38 -17.68 11.06
C SER A 164 24.34 -18.37 12.41
#